data_AF-A0AAV9D6P7-F1
#
_entry.id   AF-A0AAV9D6P7-F1
#
_cell.length_a   1.000
_cell.length_b   1.000
_cell.length_c   1.000
_cell.angle_alpha   90.00
_cell.angle_beta   90.00
_cell.angle_gamma   90.00
#
_symmetry.space_group_name_H-M   'P 1'
#
loop_
_entity.id
_entity.type
_entity.pdbx_description
1 polymer ?
#
loop_
_entity_poly.entity_id
_entity_poly.type
_entity_poly.pdbx_seq_one_letter_code
_entity_poly.pdbx_strand_id
1 'polypeptide(L)'
;MGLSKPCILVIVVASVERFAYKGVAANLVTYLTDVAKMSTTSAAKSVNNWCGFTSMLPLLVALLTDSYWDRFSTILVSSLLYVMVNT
;
A
#
# COMPACT_ATOMS: atom_id res chain seq x y z
N MET A 1 -20.50 0.96 -24.32
CA MET A 1 -20.37 1.01 -22.85
C MET A 1 -18.89 1.20 -22.54
N GLY A 2 -18.43 2.46 -22.48
CA GLY A 2 -17.02 2.79 -22.29
C GLY A 2 -16.64 2.77 -20.80
N LEU A 3 -15.42 2.35 -20.49
CA LEU A 3 -14.92 2.36 -19.11
C LEU A 3 -14.79 3.80 -18.60
N SER A 4 -15.39 4.11 -17.45
CA SER A 4 -15.29 5.44 -16.84
C SER A 4 -13.82 5.78 -16.49
N LYS A 5 -13.42 7.05 -16.65
CA LYS A 5 -12.08 7.56 -16.25
C LYS A 5 -11.59 7.04 -14.89
N PRO A 6 -12.39 7.03 -13.80
CA PRO A 6 -11.96 6.47 -12.51
C PRO A 6 -11.64 4.98 -12.56
N CYS A 7 -12.40 4.18 -13.31
CA CYS A 7 -12.13 2.74 -13.45
C CYS A 7 -10.77 2.49 -14.11
N ILE A 8 -10.43 3.28 -15.13
CA ILE A 8 -9.13 3.21 -15.81
C ILE A 8 -8.00 3.53 -14.81
N LEU A 9 -8.15 4.58 -14.01
CA LEU A 9 -7.15 4.97 -13.00
C LEU A 9 -6.91 3.86 -11.98
N VAL A 10 -7.98 3.25 -11.44
CA VAL A 10 -7.87 2.15 -10.47
C VAL A 10 -7.16 0.95 -11.08
N ILE A 11 -7.46 0.59 -12.33
CA ILE A 11 -6.81 -0.53 -13.02
C ILE A 11 -5.32 -0.26 -13.21
N VAL A 12 -4.95 0.96 -13.64
CA VAL A 12 -3.55 1.34 -13.83
C VAL A 12 -2.81 1.28 -12.50
N VAL A 13 -3.37 1.85 -11.43
CA VAL A 13 -2.76 1.82 -10.10
C VAL A 13 -2.54 0.38 -9.61
N ALA A 14 -3.57 -0.47 -9.74
CA ALA A 14 -3.48 -1.88 -9.31
C ALA A 14 -2.45 -2.67 -10.11
N SER A 15 -2.31 -2.35 -11.40
CA SER A 15 -1.31 -2.97 -12.28
C SER A 15 0.10 -2.57 -11.89
N VAL A 16 0.34 -1.27 -11.67
CA VAL A 16 1.65 -0.73 -11.27
C VAL A 16 2.05 -1.24 -9.89
N GLU A 17 1.13 -1.29 -8.93
CA GLU A 17 1.38 -1.83 -7.60
C GLU A 17 1.84 -3.29 -7.67
N ARG A 18 1.12 -4.15 -8.41
CA ARG A 18 1.49 -5.56 -8.58
C ARG A 18 2.83 -5.73 -9.29
N PHE A 19 3.10 -4.90 -10.30
CA PHE A 19 4.37 -4.91 -11.00
C PHE A 19 5.54 -4.56 -10.06
N ALA A 20 5.43 -3.46 -9.30
CA ALA A 20 6.44 -3.04 -8.35
C ALA A 20 6.67 -4.10 -7.27
N TYR A 21 5.59 -4.68 -6.73
CA TYR A 21 5.67 -5.75 -5.74
C TYR A 21 6.47 -6.95 -6.25
N LYS A 22 6.15 -7.45 -7.45
CA LYS A 22 6.87 -8.58 -8.06
C LYS A 22 8.31 -8.22 -8.40
N GLY A 23 8.56 -7.00 -8.88
CA GLY A 23 9.91 -6.52 -9.19
C GLY A 23 10.81 -6.46 -7.94
N VAL A 24 10.30 -5.90 -6.85
CA VAL A 24 11.03 -5.86 -5.56
C VAL A 24 11.27 -7.27 -5.03
N ALA A 25 10.27 -8.15 -5.07
CA ALA A 25 10.43 -9.53 -4.60
C ALA A 25 11.53 -10.27 -5.39
N ALA A 26 11.56 -10.14 -6.71
CA ALA A 26 12.58 -10.74 -7.56
C ALA A 26 13.98 -10.19 -7.25
N ASN A 27 14.11 -8.86 -7.16
CA ASN A 27 15.38 -8.21 -6.85
C ASN A 27 15.91 -8.61 -5.47
N LEU A 28 15.03 -8.74 -4.48
CA LEU A 28 15.40 -9.13 -3.12
C LEU A 28 15.91 -10.58 -3.06
N VAL A 29 15.28 -11.52 -3.77
CA VAL A 29 15.77 -12.90 -3.87
C VAL A 29 17.19 -12.94 -4.44
N THR A 30 17.42 -12.23 -5.55
CA THR A 30 18.74 -12.18 -6.20
C THR A 30 19.77 -11.51 -5.29
N TYR A 31 19.44 -10.39 -4.65
CA TYR A 31 20.33 -9.69 -3.73
C TYR A 31 20.74 -10.55 -2.53
N LEU A 32 19.79 -11.24 -1.90
CA LEU A 32 20.08 -12.09 -0.74
C LEU A 32 20.93 -13.31 -1.11
N THR A 33 20.76 -13.84 -2.32
CA THR A 33 21.49 -15.02 -2.79
C THR A 33 22.91 -14.64 -3.27
N ASP A 34 23.04 -13.57 -4.05
CA ASP A 34 24.28 -13.19 -4.72
C ASP A 34 25.18 -12.29 -3.86
N VAL A 35 24.60 -11.23 -3.28
CA VAL A 35 25.36 -10.22 -2.52
C VAL A 35 25.50 -10.62 -1.05
N ALA A 36 24.39 -11.01 -0.40
CA ALA A 36 24.42 -11.41 1.00
C ALA A 36 24.95 -12.83 1.23
N LYS A 37 25.24 -13.58 0.15
CA LYS A 37 25.73 -14.98 0.16
C LYS A 37 24.93 -15.90 1.09
N MET A 38 23.63 -15.64 1.24
CA MET A 38 22.77 -16.51 2.03
C MET A 38 22.45 -17.79 1.25
N SER A 39 22.35 -18.91 1.95
CA SER A 39 21.79 -20.13 1.38
C SER A 39 20.37 -19.86 0.88
N THR A 40 19.99 -20.46 -0.25
CA THR A 40 18.68 -20.32 -0.91
C THR A 40 17.51 -20.54 0.06
N THR A 41 17.67 -21.43 1.04
CA THR A 41 16.67 -21.66 2.10
C THR A 41 16.50 -20.45 3.03
N SER A 42 17.59 -19.79 3.44
CA SER A 42 17.52 -18.58 4.28
C SER A 42 17.05 -17.34 3.52
N ALA A 43 17.44 -17.22 2.25
CA ALA A 43 16.94 -16.16 1.37
C ALA A 43 15.42 -16.30 1.16
N ALA A 44 14.94 -17.51 0.86
CA ALA A 44 13.51 -17.79 0.72
C ALA A 44 12.72 -17.49 2.00
N LYS A 45 13.27 -17.81 3.18
CA LYS A 45 12.64 -17.48 4.47
C LYS A 45 12.48 -15.97 4.66
N SER A 46 13.51 -15.19 4.34
CA SER A 46 13.48 -13.73 4.47
C SER A 46 12.47 -13.10 3.51
N VAL A 47 12.42 -13.57 2.27
CA VAL A 47 11.43 -13.13 1.27
C VAL A 47 10.02 -13.51 1.68
N ASN A 48 9.81 -14.70 2.26
CA ASN A 48 8.49 -15.10 2.76
C ASN A 48 8.04 -14.24 3.95
N ASN A 49 8.96 -13.88 4.85
CA ASN A 49 8.69 -12.95 5.94
C ASN A 49 8.31 -11.56 5.43
N TRP A 50 9.03 -11.06 4.41
CA TRP A 50 8.70 -9.80 3.74
C TRP A 50 7.31 -9.84 3.12
N CYS A 51 6.99 -10.88 2.34
CA CYS A 51 5.67 -11.08 1.74
C CYS A 51 4.55 -11.12 2.79
N GLY A 52 4.80 -11.80 3.92
CA GLY A 52 3.87 -11.85 5.05
C GLY A 52 3.61 -10.45 5.63
N PHE A 53 4.67 -9.70 5.90
CA PHE A 53 4.57 -8.33 6.40
C PHE A 53 3.80 -7.40 5.45
N THR A 54 4.11 -7.43 4.15
CA THR A 54 3.41 -6.65 3.13
C THR A 54 1.94 -7.03 2.97
N SER A 55 1.55 -8.26 3.31
CA SER A 55 0.15 -8.70 3.24
C SER A 55 -0.66 -8.23 4.47
N MET A 56 0.01 -8.03 5.61
CA MET A 56 -0.62 -7.54 6.84
C MET A 56 -0.76 -6.01 6.85
N LEU A 57 0.15 -5.30 6.19
CA LEU A 57 0.16 -3.84 6.08
C LEU A 57 -1.18 -3.25 5.59
N PRO A 58 -1.83 -3.73 4.51
CA PRO A 58 -3.12 -3.23 4.06
C PRO A 58 -4.23 -3.37 5.11
N LEU A 59 -4.23 -4.44 5.91
CA LEU A 59 -5.20 -4.61 6.99
C LEU A 59 -5.01 -3.53 8.06
N LEU A 60 -3.76 -3.26 8.43
CA LEU A 60 -3.43 -2.22 9.41
C LEU A 60 -3.79 -0.82 8.88
N VAL A 61 -3.45 -0.54 7.62
CA VAL A 61 -3.74 0.75 6.96
C VAL A 61 -5.25 0.96 6.78
N ALA A 62 -6.01 -0.09 6.45
CA ALA A 62 -7.47 -0.02 6.37
C ALA A 62 -8.06 0.35 7.73
N LEU A 63 -7.70 -0.36 8.81
CA LEU A 63 -8.16 -0.06 10.16
C LEU A 63 -7.81 1.37 10.62
N LEU A 64 -6.60 1.84 10.29
CA LEU A 64 -6.17 3.20 10.57
C LEU A 64 -7.02 4.22 9.81
N THR A 65 -7.28 3.98 8.52
CA THR A 65 -8.05 4.88 7.66
C THR A 65 -9.51 4.95 8.10
N ASP A 66 -10.12 3.81 8.42
CA ASP A 66 -11.50 3.72 8.91
C ASP A 66 -11.65 4.38 10.28
N SER A 67 -10.65 4.27 11.16
CA SER A 67 -10.70 4.85 12.50
C SER A 67 -10.40 6.35 12.54
N TYR A 68 -9.42 6.81 11.75
CA TYR A 68 -8.93 8.19 11.81
C TYR A 68 -9.48 9.09 10.69
N TRP A 69 -9.65 8.59 9.47
CA TRP A 69 -9.89 9.48 8.32
C TRP A 69 -11.37 9.74 8.05
N ASP A 70 -12.24 8.74 8.22
CA ASP A 70 -13.68 8.87 7.94
C ASP A 70 -14.37 9.87 8.89
N ARG A 71 -14.06 9.78 10.19
CA ARG A 71 -14.72 10.62 11.20
C ARG A 71 -14.08 11.99 11.38
N PHE A 72 -12.76 12.11 11.38
CA PHE A 72 -12.10 13.39 11.63
C PHE A 72 -12.14 14.32 10.42
N SER A 73 -12.07 13.82 9.18
CA SER A 73 -12.03 14.69 8.00
C SER A 73 -13.33 15.47 7.83
N THR A 74 -14.47 14.82 8.01
CA THR A 74 -15.80 15.44 7.91
C THR A 74 -16.04 16.46 9.04
N ILE A 75 -15.60 16.15 10.26
CA ILE A 75 -15.71 17.05 11.43
C ILE A 75 -14.77 18.26 11.27
N LEU A 76 -13.53 18.07 10.81
CA LEU A 76 -12.58 19.15 10.54
C LEU A 76 -13.10 20.08 9.45
N VAL A 77 -13.58 19.54 8.34
CA VAL A 77 -14.14 20.34 7.24
C VAL A 77 -15.36 21.13 7.72
N SER A 78 -16.28 20.51 8.44
CA SER A 78 -17.46 21.21 8.98
C SER A 78 -17.05 22.32 9.97
N SER A 79 -16.07 22.06 10.83
CA SER A 79 -15.55 23.04 11.79
C SER A 79 -14.84 24.22 11.13
N LEU A 80 -14.03 23.95 10.10
CA LEU A 80 -13.34 24.99 9.32
C LEU A 80 -14.34 25.86 8.55
N LEU A 81 -15.35 25.25 7.92
CA LEU A 81 -16.42 25.97 7.25
C LEU A 81 -17.22 26.83 8.23
N TYR A 82 -17.52 26.32 9.42
CA TYR A 82 -18.20 27.08 10.47
C TYR A 82 -17.41 28.33 10.89
N VAL A 83 -16.11 28.19 11.13
CA VAL A 83 -15.24 29.33 11.49
C VAL A 83 -15.14 30.34 10.34
N MET A 84 -15.02 29.88 9.10
CA MET A 84 -14.90 30.73 7.91
C MET A 84 -16.21 31.47 7.58
N VAL A 85 -17.39 30.89 7.83
CA VAL A 85 -18.69 31.55 7.65
C VAL A 85 -19.00 32.53 8.78
N ASN A 86 -18.52 32.24 9.99
CA ASN A 86 -18.73 33.08 11.17
C ASN A 86 -17.65 34.18 11.35
N THR A 87 -16.78 34.36 10.37
CA THR A 87 -15.82 35.47 10.24
C THR A 87 -16.28 36.39 9.13
#